data_AF-A0A963TG62-F1
#
_entry.id   AF-A0A963TG62-F1
#
_cell.length_a   1.000
_cell.length_b   1.000
_cell.length_c   1.000
_cell.angle_alpha   90.00
_cell.angle_beta   90.00
_cell.angle_gamma   90.00
#
_symmetry.space_group_name_H-M   'P 1'
#
loop_
_entity.id
_entity.type
_entity.pdbx_description
1 polymer ?
#
loop_
_entity_poly.entity_id
_entity_poly.type
_entity_poly.pdbx_seq_one_letter_code
_entity_poly.pdbx_strand_id
1 'polypeptide(L)'
;MAIEVRVPTLGESVSEATVATWFKRPGDAVAADEMLCELETDKVTVEVPAPAAGQLSEIVAPEGTTVGVNALLAQISQGARTAPTQSPQQPAPQAAPKAEEGKMTDVMVPTLGESVTEATVSTWFKKVGDAVAVDEMLCELETDKVSVEVPSPVAGVLTEILAPEGTTVDAKARLAVVAEGAAAAATAGAAATAAPAAAAAPAPAARADVEDAPAAKKAMAEAGLSATEVTGTGKDGRIMKED
;
A
#
# COMPACT_ATOMS: atom_id res chain seq x y z
N MET A 1 1.35 -20.79 -11.84
CA MET A 1 0.41 -21.69 -12.54
C MET A 1 -0.79 -21.87 -11.64
N ALA A 2 -2.01 -21.87 -12.18
CA ALA A 2 -3.20 -22.19 -11.37
C ALA A 2 -3.31 -23.72 -11.23
N ILE A 3 -3.41 -24.19 -10.01
CA ILE A 3 -3.57 -25.58 -9.62
C ILE A 3 -5.01 -25.75 -9.15
N GLU A 4 -5.70 -26.70 -9.74
CA GLU A 4 -7.04 -27.06 -9.36
C GLU A 4 -7.01 -27.95 -8.11
N VAL A 5 -7.58 -27.46 -7.01
CA VAL A 5 -7.85 -28.28 -5.82
C VAL A 5 -9.11 -29.06 -6.09
N ARG A 6 -9.00 -30.39 -6.06
CA ARG A 6 -10.11 -31.30 -6.32
C ARG A 6 -10.43 -32.11 -5.07
N VAL A 7 -11.69 -32.52 -4.97
CA VAL A 7 -12.14 -33.44 -3.92
C VAL A 7 -11.32 -34.73 -4.03
N PRO A 8 -10.59 -35.14 -2.97
CA PRO A 8 -9.83 -36.39 -2.97
C PRO A 8 -10.79 -37.59 -3.05
N THR A 9 -10.26 -38.79 -3.28
CA THR A 9 -11.07 -40.00 -3.28
C THR A 9 -11.65 -40.26 -1.89
N LEU A 10 -12.97 -40.12 -1.76
CA LEU A 10 -13.70 -40.25 -0.49
C LEU A 10 -14.00 -41.73 -0.17
N GLY A 11 -12.99 -42.61 -0.13
CA GLY A 11 -13.16 -44.04 0.13
C GLY A 11 -14.05 -44.77 -0.90
N GLU A 12 -14.09 -46.10 -0.85
CA GLU A 12 -14.73 -46.92 -1.90
C GLU A 12 -16.27 -46.81 -1.96
N SER A 13 -16.91 -46.15 -0.98
CA SER A 13 -18.38 -46.11 -0.85
C SER A 13 -18.99 -44.69 -0.74
N VAL A 14 -18.21 -43.61 -0.83
CA VAL A 14 -18.75 -42.24 -0.74
C VAL A 14 -18.58 -41.51 -2.08
N SER A 15 -19.70 -41.12 -2.69
CA SER A 15 -19.73 -40.50 -4.02
C SER A 15 -19.75 -38.97 -3.99
N GLU A 16 -20.09 -38.38 -2.85
CA GLU A 16 -20.27 -36.94 -2.66
C GLU A 16 -19.96 -36.54 -1.22
N ALA A 17 -19.46 -35.33 -1.04
CA ALA A 17 -19.22 -34.72 0.26
C ALA A 17 -19.75 -33.29 0.30
N THR A 18 -20.15 -32.83 1.47
CA THR A 18 -20.55 -31.45 1.68
C THR A 18 -19.42 -30.70 2.35
N VAL A 19 -19.07 -29.52 1.83
CA VAL A 19 -18.02 -28.69 2.45
C VAL A 19 -18.57 -28.14 3.76
N ALA A 20 -18.00 -28.54 4.90
CA ALA A 20 -18.46 -28.14 6.23
C ALA A 20 -17.89 -26.79 6.63
N THR A 21 -16.57 -26.63 6.58
CA THR A 21 -15.89 -25.39 7.00
C THR A 21 -14.62 -25.18 6.18
N TRP A 22 -14.43 -23.95 5.71
CA TRP A 22 -13.20 -23.50 5.05
C TRP A 22 -12.25 -22.88 6.07
N PHE A 23 -11.02 -23.40 6.16
CA PHE A 23 -9.96 -22.81 6.98
C PHE A 23 -9.18 -21.73 6.24
N LYS A 24 -9.21 -21.77 4.90
CA LYS A 24 -8.50 -20.85 4.03
C LYS A 24 -9.45 -20.05 3.15
N ARG A 25 -9.17 -18.74 3.05
CA ARG A 25 -9.96 -17.80 2.25
C ARG A 25 -9.25 -17.50 0.92
N PRO A 26 -9.99 -17.06 -0.12
CA PRO A 26 -9.36 -16.56 -1.33
C PRO A 26 -8.39 -15.42 -0.98
N GLY A 27 -7.20 -15.46 -1.54
CA GLY A 27 -6.06 -14.60 -1.25
C GLY A 27 -5.10 -15.14 -0.19
N ASP A 28 -5.48 -16.15 0.59
CA ASP A 28 -4.64 -16.67 1.67
C ASP A 28 -3.50 -17.57 1.15
N ALA A 29 -2.34 -17.47 1.77
CA ALA A 29 -1.19 -18.31 1.44
C ALA A 29 -1.36 -19.69 2.06
N VAL A 30 -1.23 -20.74 1.25
CA VAL A 30 -1.38 -22.14 1.67
C VAL A 30 -0.08 -22.87 1.38
N ALA A 31 0.46 -23.63 2.33
CA ALA A 31 1.58 -24.52 2.06
C ALA A 31 1.10 -25.82 1.38
N ALA A 32 2.03 -26.56 0.78
CA ALA A 32 1.72 -27.90 0.30
C ALA A 32 1.39 -28.79 1.50
N ASP A 33 0.41 -29.67 1.35
CA ASP A 33 -0.10 -30.55 2.41
C ASP A 33 -0.82 -29.80 3.55
N GLU A 34 -1.09 -28.49 3.40
CA GLU A 34 -1.79 -27.70 4.41
C GLU A 34 -3.31 -27.87 4.29
N MET A 35 -4.01 -27.92 5.43
CA MET A 35 -5.45 -28.13 5.47
C MET A 35 -6.22 -26.94 4.89
N LEU A 36 -7.02 -27.17 3.85
CA LEU A 36 -7.80 -26.12 3.17
C LEU A 36 -9.22 -26.03 3.70
N CYS A 37 -9.90 -27.18 3.78
CA CYS A 37 -11.28 -27.29 4.21
C CYS A 37 -11.60 -28.70 4.72
N GLU A 38 -12.65 -28.76 5.53
CA GLU A 38 -13.25 -30.01 5.98
C GLU A 38 -14.47 -30.34 5.12
N LEU A 39 -14.50 -31.59 4.66
CA LEU A 39 -15.60 -32.19 3.93
C LEU A 39 -16.32 -33.14 4.87
N GLU A 40 -17.58 -32.89 5.12
CA GLU A 40 -18.44 -33.78 5.89
C GLU A 40 -19.13 -34.77 4.94
N THR A 41 -19.03 -36.05 5.29
CA THR A 41 -19.78 -37.13 4.64
C THR A 41 -20.69 -37.79 5.68
N ASP A 42 -21.68 -38.57 5.23
CA ASP A 42 -22.70 -39.24 6.08
C ASP A 42 -22.12 -40.08 7.25
N LYS A 43 -20.82 -40.41 7.22
CA LYS A 43 -20.15 -41.22 8.24
C LYS A 43 -18.77 -40.71 8.68
N VAL A 44 -18.13 -39.80 7.93
CA VAL A 44 -16.73 -39.42 8.15
C VAL A 44 -16.50 -37.95 7.77
N THR A 45 -15.76 -37.23 8.61
CA THR A 45 -15.17 -35.94 8.24
C THR A 45 -13.84 -36.18 7.54
N VAL A 46 -13.69 -35.71 6.31
CA VAL A 46 -12.50 -35.84 5.48
C VAL A 46 -11.87 -34.47 5.29
N GLU A 47 -10.57 -34.37 5.51
CA GLU A 47 -9.82 -33.14 5.38
C GLU A 47 -9.24 -33.05 3.97
N VAL A 48 -9.33 -31.88 3.33
CA VAL A 48 -8.72 -31.66 2.01
C VAL A 48 -7.38 -30.93 2.17
N PRO A 49 -6.25 -31.64 2.01
CA PRO A 49 -4.94 -31.01 2.00
C PRO A 49 -4.69 -30.28 0.68
N ALA A 50 -3.91 -29.21 0.73
CA ALA A 50 -3.48 -28.48 -0.44
C ALA A 50 -2.50 -29.32 -1.28
N PRO A 51 -2.76 -29.54 -2.58
CA PRO A 51 -1.87 -30.33 -3.42
C PRO A 51 -0.51 -29.67 -3.68
N ALA A 52 -0.41 -28.34 -3.49
CA ALA A 52 0.86 -27.63 -3.54
C ALA A 52 0.80 -26.30 -2.77
N ALA A 53 1.98 -25.77 -2.44
CA ALA A 53 2.13 -24.46 -1.84
C ALA A 53 1.81 -23.36 -2.85
N GLY A 54 0.96 -22.41 -2.47
CA GLY A 54 0.55 -21.31 -3.33
C GLY A 54 -0.38 -20.34 -2.61
N GLN A 55 -1.14 -19.59 -3.37
CA GLN A 55 -2.14 -18.66 -2.86
C GLN A 55 -3.51 -19.10 -3.36
N LEU A 56 -4.47 -19.34 -2.46
CA LEU A 56 -5.84 -19.71 -2.84
C LEU A 56 -6.40 -18.56 -3.69
N SER A 57 -6.68 -18.77 -4.96
CA SER A 57 -7.11 -17.71 -5.87
C SER A 57 -8.62 -17.49 -5.80
N GLU A 58 -9.39 -18.56 -5.89
CA GLU A 58 -10.85 -18.50 -5.86
C GLU A 58 -11.43 -19.83 -5.39
N ILE A 59 -12.47 -19.75 -4.55
CA ILE A 59 -13.24 -20.91 -4.07
C ILE A 59 -14.43 -21.09 -5.01
N VAL A 60 -14.52 -22.26 -5.64
CA VAL A 60 -15.61 -22.62 -6.56
C VAL A 60 -16.76 -23.30 -5.81
N ALA A 61 -16.44 -24.03 -4.74
CA ALA A 61 -17.42 -24.70 -3.87
C ALA A 61 -17.38 -24.08 -2.44
N PRO A 62 -18.28 -23.13 -2.13
CA PRO A 62 -18.36 -22.53 -0.80
C PRO A 62 -18.89 -23.51 0.25
N GLU A 63 -18.79 -23.13 1.53
CA GLU A 63 -19.37 -23.87 2.65
C GLU A 63 -20.85 -24.20 2.43
N GLY A 64 -21.26 -25.42 2.80
CA GLY A 64 -22.60 -25.96 2.55
C GLY A 64 -22.84 -26.50 1.14
N THR A 65 -21.85 -26.42 0.24
CA THR A 65 -21.98 -26.95 -1.13
C THR A 65 -21.63 -28.43 -1.19
N THR A 66 -22.50 -29.23 -1.79
CA THR A 66 -22.25 -30.64 -2.08
C THR A 66 -21.43 -30.79 -3.36
N VAL A 67 -20.33 -31.52 -3.26
CA VAL A 67 -19.36 -31.74 -4.33
C VAL A 67 -19.11 -33.24 -4.54
N GLY A 68 -19.05 -33.67 -5.80
CA GLY A 68 -18.75 -35.05 -6.18
C GLY A 68 -17.26 -35.38 -6.13
N VAL A 69 -16.91 -36.66 -6.22
CA VAL A 69 -15.49 -37.09 -6.33
C VAL A 69 -14.81 -36.42 -7.52
N ASN A 70 -13.57 -35.94 -7.35
CA ASN A 70 -12.82 -35.16 -8.34
C ASN A 70 -13.45 -33.81 -8.74
N ALA A 71 -14.53 -33.35 -8.10
CA ALA A 71 -15.07 -32.03 -8.36
C ALA A 71 -14.07 -30.93 -7.97
N LEU A 72 -14.11 -29.81 -8.70
CA LEU A 72 -13.26 -28.65 -8.44
C LEU A 72 -13.76 -27.92 -7.19
N LEU A 73 -12.93 -27.87 -6.15
CA LEU A 73 -13.20 -27.16 -4.90
C LEU A 73 -12.76 -25.69 -5.00
N ALA A 74 -11.52 -25.48 -5.45
CA ALA A 74 -10.91 -24.17 -5.54
C ALA A 74 -9.73 -24.17 -6.50
N GLN A 75 -9.23 -23.00 -6.85
CA GLN A 75 -8.00 -22.83 -7.62
C GLN A 75 -6.92 -22.20 -6.73
N ILE A 76 -5.72 -22.78 -6.71
CA ILE A 76 -4.54 -22.23 -6.04
C ILE A 76 -3.58 -21.70 -7.10
N SER A 77 -3.18 -20.44 -7.01
CA SER A 77 -2.08 -19.93 -7.81
C SER A 77 -0.75 -20.31 -7.17
N GLN A 78 0.00 -21.19 -7.81
CA GLN A 78 1.40 -21.42 -7.51
C GLN A 78 2.19 -20.19 -7.96
N GLY A 79 2.28 -19.20 -7.07
CA GLY A 79 3.30 -18.17 -7.09
C GLY A 79 4.48 -18.70 -6.31
N ALA A 80 5.63 -18.89 -6.96
CA ALA A 80 6.85 -19.38 -6.34
C ALA A 80 7.25 -18.49 -5.15
N ARG A 81 6.79 -18.84 -3.95
CA ARG A 81 7.40 -18.41 -2.70
C ARG A 81 8.33 -19.54 -2.31
N THR A 82 9.47 -19.59 -2.98
CA THR A 82 10.68 -20.23 -2.45
C THR A 82 10.91 -19.66 -1.05
N ALA A 83 10.55 -20.42 -0.01
CA ALA A 83 11.06 -20.17 1.32
C ALA A 83 12.60 -20.29 1.23
N PRO A 84 13.38 -19.25 1.59
CA PRO A 84 14.81 -19.38 1.56
C PRO A 84 15.23 -20.26 2.73
N THR A 85 15.71 -21.46 2.39
CA THR A 85 16.59 -22.22 3.26
C THR A 85 17.84 -21.37 3.54
N GLN A 86 18.29 -21.36 4.79
CA GLN A 86 19.46 -20.58 5.19
C GLN A 86 20.77 -21.17 4.61
N SER A 87 21.74 -20.27 4.36
CA SER A 87 23.22 -20.41 4.22
C SER A 87 23.80 -20.13 2.81
N PRO A 88 25.04 -19.61 2.67
CA PRO A 88 25.54 -18.29 3.08
C PRO A 88 26.18 -17.47 1.91
N GLN A 89 26.08 -16.13 2.03
CA GLN A 89 26.98 -15.05 1.53
C GLN A 89 27.22 -14.81 0.00
N GLN A 90 26.72 -13.62 -0.42
CA GLN A 90 27.36 -12.56 -1.26
C GLN A 90 27.17 -12.58 -2.82
N PRO A 91 27.10 -11.43 -3.56
CA PRO A 91 26.46 -10.11 -3.36
C PRO A 91 25.56 -9.59 -4.54
N ALA A 92 24.74 -8.55 -4.27
CA ALA A 92 24.08 -7.56 -5.16
C ALA A 92 22.81 -7.96 -5.96
N PRO A 93 21.91 -7.01 -6.34
CA PRO A 93 21.55 -5.69 -5.79
C PRO A 93 20.11 -5.67 -5.21
N GLN A 94 19.89 -4.79 -4.23
CA GLN A 94 18.71 -4.76 -3.38
C GLN A 94 17.42 -4.39 -4.13
N ALA A 95 16.40 -5.22 -3.90
CA ALA A 95 15.06 -5.15 -4.45
C ALA A 95 14.30 -3.90 -4.00
N ALA A 96 13.47 -3.38 -4.90
CA ALA A 96 12.36 -2.50 -4.57
C ALA A 96 11.51 -3.14 -3.44
N PRO A 97 11.15 -2.38 -2.39
CA PRO A 97 10.36 -2.91 -1.30
C PRO A 97 8.98 -3.28 -1.82
N LYS A 98 8.69 -4.57 -1.77
CA LYS A 98 7.34 -5.12 -1.84
C LYS A 98 6.56 -4.43 -0.72
N ALA A 99 5.53 -3.67 -1.08
CA ALA A 99 4.60 -3.06 -0.14
C ALA A 99 4.24 -4.13 0.90
N GLU A 100 4.76 -3.94 2.11
CA GLU A 100 4.24 -4.62 3.28
C GLU A 100 2.75 -4.28 3.33
N GLU A 101 1.92 -5.30 3.50
CA GLU A 101 0.56 -5.13 3.98
C GLU A 101 0.65 -4.36 5.30
N GLY A 102 0.55 -3.03 5.20
CA GLY A 102 0.48 -2.15 6.34
C GLY A 102 -0.77 -2.53 7.12
N LYS A 103 -0.58 -2.91 8.38
CA LYS A 103 -1.67 -3.22 9.30
C LYS A 103 -2.65 -2.03 9.29
N MET A 104 -3.84 -2.26 8.73
CA MET A 104 -4.89 -1.25 8.67
C MET A 104 -5.50 -1.11 10.06
N THR A 105 -5.32 0.07 10.65
CA THR A 105 -5.85 0.43 11.97
C THR A 105 -6.97 1.45 11.76
N ASP A 106 -8.17 1.16 12.25
CA ASP A 106 -9.28 2.10 12.27
C ASP A 106 -9.09 3.18 13.35
N VAL A 107 -9.21 4.43 12.92
CA VAL A 107 -9.24 5.60 13.81
C VAL A 107 -10.68 5.77 14.27
N MET A 108 -10.92 5.49 15.54
CA MET A 108 -12.21 5.65 16.17
C MET A 108 -12.35 7.05 16.76
N VAL A 109 -13.60 7.52 16.91
CA VAL A 109 -13.89 8.73 17.68
C VAL A 109 -13.35 8.54 19.11
N PRO A 110 -12.53 9.48 19.63
CA PRO A 110 -12.02 9.39 20.99
C PRO A 110 -13.16 9.51 22.00
N THR A 111 -12.90 9.22 23.28
CA THR A 111 -13.92 9.37 24.32
C THR A 111 -14.31 10.83 24.47
N LEU A 112 -15.37 11.24 23.76
CA LEU A 112 -16.09 12.49 23.96
C LEU A 112 -16.70 12.36 25.36
N GLY A 113 -16.34 13.25 26.29
CA GLY A 113 -16.64 13.11 27.72
C GLY A 113 -18.09 12.67 28.01
N GLU A 114 -18.32 11.97 29.13
CA GLU A 114 -19.48 11.13 29.49
C GLU A 114 -20.93 11.57 29.09
N SER A 115 -21.15 12.80 28.64
CA SER A 115 -22.45 13.32 28.18
C SER A 115 -22.56 13.61 26.67
N VAL A 116 -21.55 13.29 25.85
CA VAL A 116 -21.55 13.57 24.41
C VAL A 116 -21.59 12.27 23.60
N THR A 117 -22.71 12.00 22.94
CA THR A 117 -22.93 10.79 22.13
C THR A 117 -22.59 10.94 20.66
N GLU A 118 -22.48 12.17 20.16
CA GLU A 118 -22.26 12.49 18.75
C GLU A 118 -21.39 13.74 18.62
N ALA A 119 -20.61 13.80 17.55
CA ALA A 119 -19.72 14.92 17.27
C ALA A 119 -19.63 15.15 15.75
N THR A 120 -19.49 16.40 15.34
CA THR A 120 -19.44 16.77 13.92
C THR A 120 -18.01 17.10 13.54
N VAL A 121 -17.52 16.50 12.45
CA VAL A 121 -16.18 16.79 11.94
C VAL A 121 -16.13 18.24 11.43
N SER A 122 -15.34 19.09 12.08
CA SER A 122 -15.29 20.52 11.74
C SER A 122 -14.25 20.80 10.65
N THR A 123 -13.03 20.29 10.81
CA THR A 123 -11.94 20.45 9.84
C THR A 123 -10.97 19.28 9.88
N TRP A 124 -10.57 18.79 8.70
CA TRP A 124 -9.50 17.79 8.57
C TRP A 124 -8.14 18.47 8.35
N PHE A 125 -7.17 18.14 9.19
CA PHE A 125 -5.78 18.61 9.03
C PHE A 125 -4.96 17.68 8.14
N LYS A 126 -5.36 16.40 8.05
CA LYS A 126 -4.70 15.35 7.26
C LYS A 126 -5.58 14.90 6.10
N LYS A 127 -4.95 14.57 4.97
CA LYS A 127 -5.65 14.07 3.76
C LYS A 127 -5.38 12.59 3.56
N VAL A 128 -6.26 11.94 2.80
CA VAL A 128 -5.99 10.58 2.32
C VAL A 128 -4.66 10.56 1.55
N GLY A 129 -3.77 9.65 1.93
CA GLY A 129 -2.40 9.52 1.44
C GLY A 129 -1.36 10.27 2.27
N ASP A 130 -1.76 11.06 3.27
CA ASP A 130 -0.83 11.83 4.11
C ASP A 130 -0.24 10.94 5.22
N ALA A 131 1.04 11.14 5.51
CA ALA A 131 1.74 10.43 6.58
C ALA A 131 1.42 11.09 7.93
N VAL A 132 1.00 10.28 8.90
CA VAL A 132 0.58 10.72 10.23
C VAL A 132 1.42 9.99 11.27
N ALA A 133 1.92 10.72 12.27
CA ALA A 133 2.61 10.11 13.40
C ALA A 133 1.62 9.68 14.49
N VAL A 134 2.05 8.77 15.36
CA VAL A 134 1.31 8.44 16.59
C VAL A 134 1.18 9.71 17.45
N ASP A 135 0.01 9.89 18.08
CA ASP A 135 -0.35 11.09 18.84
C ASP A 135 -0.40 12.38 18.00
N GLU A 136 -0.37 12.29 16.66
CA GLU A 136 -0.49 13.46 15.80
C GLU A 136 -1.94 13.82 15.47
N MET A 137 -2.24 15.11 15.45
CA MET A 137 -3.58 15.64 15.22
C MET A 137 -4.06 15.40 13.77
N LEU A 138 -5.16 14.66 13.65
CA LEU A 138 -5.77 14.25 12.38
C LEU A 138 -6.89 15.19 11.93
N CYS A 139 -7.86 15.42 12.81
CA CYS A 139 -9.03 16.26 12.58
C CYS A 139 -9.56 16.82 13.89
N GLU A 140 -10.35 17.89 13.79
CA GLU A 140 -11.06 18.49 14.91
C GLU A 140 -12.55 18.16 14.80
N LEU A 141 -13.13 17.66 15.89
CA LEU A 141 -14.57 17.46 16.00
C LEU A 141 -15.16 18.56 16.87
N GLU A 142 -16.20 19.18 16.35
CA GLU A 142 -17.01 20.15 17.09
C GLU A 142 -18.20 19.42 17.71
N THR A 143 -18.39 19.66 19.00
CA THR A 143 -19.59 19.28 19.75
C THR A 143 -20.32 20.54 20.17
N ASP A 144 -21.60 20.44 20.58
CA ASP A 144 -22.46 21.58 20.97
C ASP A 144 -21.80 22.59 21.94
N LYS A 145 -20.80 22.16 22.72
CA LYS A 145 -20.09 23.04 23.68
C LYS A 145 -18.57 23.02 23.65
N VAL A 146 -17.93 22.08 22.96
CA VAL A 146 -16.47 21.86 23.04
C VAL A 146 -15.94 21.35 21.71
N SER A 147 -14.83 21.91 21.22
CA SER A 147 -14.03 21.28 20.16
C SER A 147 -13.09 20.23 20.77
N VAL A 148 -13.10 19.02 20.22
CA VAL A 148 -12.27 17.89 20.63
C VAL A 148 -11.35 17.50 19.47
N GLU A 149 -10.05 17.43 19.75
CA GLU A 149 -9.03 17.06 18.78
C GLU A 149 -8.89 15.53 18.72
N VAL A 150 -8.77 14.96 17.51
CA VAL A 150 -8.53 13.52 17.32
C VAL A 150 -7.06 13.27 17.07
N PRO A 151 -6.33 12.71 18.05
CA PRO A 151 -4.98 12.23 17.82
C PRO A 151 -5.00 10.91 17.05
N SER A 152 -3.95 10.68 16.26
CA SER A 152 -3.76 9.41 15.58
C SER A 152 -3.35 8.32 16.59
N PRO A 153 -4.06 7.19 16.66
CA PRO A 153 -3.71 6.09 17.55
C PRO A 153 -2.41 5.38 17.16
N VAL A 154 -2.00 5.50 15.88
CA VAL A 154 -0.82 4.83 15.32
C VAL A 154 -0.11 5.72 14.30
N ALA A 155 1.18 5.48 14.10
CA ALA A 155 1.96 6.11 13.03
C ALA A 155 1.77 5.34 11.71
N GLY A 156 1.37 6.04 10.65
CA GLY A 156 1.02 5.40 9.38
C GLY A 156 0.69 6.38 8.27
N VAL A 157 0.01 5.90 7.25
CA VAL A 157 -0.54 6.74 6.18
C VAL A 157 -2.06 6.66 6.24
N LEU A 158 -2.73 7.81 6.23
CA LEU A 158 -4.20 7.87 6.21
C LEU A 158 -4.69 7.29 4.89
N THR A 159 -5.23 6.06 4.88
CA THR A 159 -5.61 5.38 3.63
C THR A 159 -7.01 5.72 3.16
N GLU A 160 -7.92 6.05 4.08
CA GLU A 160 -9.31 6.36 3.75
C GLU A 160 -9.96 7.18 4.86
N ILE A 161 -10.75 8.20 4.49
CA ILE A 161 -11.58 8.99 5.42
C ILE A 161 -13.03 8.52 5.24
N LEU A 162 -13.63 7.98 6.31
CA LEU A 162 -15.02 7.53 6.31
C LEU A 162 -15.99 8.65 6.72
N ALA A 163 -15.50 9.62 7.50
CA ALA A 163 -16.27 10.77 7.96
C ALA A 163 -15.68 12.08 7.43
N PRO A 164 -16.17 12.60 6.28
CA PRO A 164 -15.68 13.84 5.72
C PRO A 164 -16.08 15.07 6.54
N GLU A 165 -15.49 16.22 6.22
CA GLU A 165 -15.78 17.51 6.86
C GLU A 165 -17.29 17.82 6.81
N GLY A 166 -17.85 18.27 7.93
CA GLY A 166 -19.29 18.53 8.09
C GLY A 166 -20.14 17.29 8.40
N THR A 167 -19.55 16.11 8.55
CA THR A 167 -20.29 14.87 8.86
C THR A 167 -20.40 14.65 10.36
N THR A 168 -21.61 14.34 10.82
CA THR A 168 -21.87 13.92 12.21
C THR A 168 -21.55 12.44 12.39
N VAL A 169 -20.79 12.12 13.44
CA VAL A 169 -20.36 10.77 13.79
C VAL A 169 -20.69 10.45 15.24
N ASP A 170 -21.11 9.21 15.51
CA ASP A 170 -21.35 8.71 16.85
C ASP A 170 -20.03 8.48 17.62
N ALA A 171 -20.08 8.50 18.95
CA ALA A 171 -18.94 8.26 19.84
C ALA A 171 -18.22 6.89 19.68
N LYS A 172 -18.76 5.96 18.87
CA LYS A 172 -18.15 4.67 18.53
C LYS A 172 -17.94 4.47 17.03
N ALA A 173 -18.18 5.50 16.23
CA ALA A 173 -18.03 5.43 14.78
C ALA A 173 -16.54 5.45 14.39
N ARG A 174 -16.27 4.94 13.19
CA ARG A 174 -14.95 4.98 12.56
C ARG A 174 -14.83 6.28 11.77
N LEU A 175 -13.82 7.08 12.09
CA LEU A 175 -13.51 8.33 11.41
C LEU A 175 -12.72 8.09 10.11
N ALA A 176 -11.71 7.24 10.20
CA ALA A 176 -10.80 6.95 9.09
C ALA A 176 -10.06 5.63 9.30
N VAL A 177 -9.33 5.18 8.29
CA VAL A 177 -8.41 4.04 8.36
C VAL A 177 -7.00 4.55 8.10
N VAL A 178 -6.06 4.17 8.95
CA VAL A 178 -4.63 4.47 8.84
C VAL A 178 -3.88 3.16 8.62
N ALA A 179 -3.03 3.09 7.59
CA ALA A 179 -2.13 1.98 7.36
C ALA A 179 -0.83 2.17 8.16
N GLU A 180 -0.68 1.38 9.22
CA GLU A 180 0.50 1.34 10.08
C GLU A 180 1.71 0.82 9.27
N GLY A 181 2.84 1.52 9.34
CA GLY A 181 4.08 1.15 8.62
C GLY A 181 4.21 1.66 7.17
N ALA A 182 3.18 2.29 6.60
CA ALA A 182 3.26 2.85 5.23
C ALA A 182 4.10 4.13 5.12
N ALA A 183 4.45 4.78 6.24
CA ALA A 183 5.26 6.01 6.26
C ALA A 183 6.69 5.82 5.72
N ALA A 184 7.17 4.57 5.59
CA ALA A 184 8.46 4.26 4.97
C ALA A 184 8.43 4.28 3.42
N ALA A 185 7.26 4.34 2.79
CA ALA A 185 7.15 4.31 1.32
C ALA A 185 7.03 5.69 0.66
N ALA A 186 6.72 6.76 1.40
CA ALA A 186 6.50 8.09 0.83
C ALA A 186 7.75 9.00 0.73
N THR A 187 8.94 8.50 1.09
CA THR A 187 10.22 9.21 0.84
C THR A 187 11.20 8.46 -0.07
N ALA A 188 10.81 7.29 -0.59
CA ALA A 188 11.61 6.54 -1.56
C ALA A 188 11.01 6.63 -2.98
N GLY A 189 10.80 7.85 -3.46
CA GLY A 189 10.17 8.15 -4.74
C GLY A 189 10.92 9.19 -5.57
N ALA A 190 12.27 9.13 -5.59
CA ALA A 190 13.08 9.83 -6.59
C ALA A 190 14.45 9.16 -6.76
N ALA A 191 14.48 7.84 -6.93
CA ALA A 191 15.65 7.15 -7.47
C ALA A 191 15.28 6.59 -8.83
N ALA A 192 15.29 7.47 -9.84
CA ALA A 192 15.17 7.07 -11.23
C ALA A 192 16.40 6.25 -11.63
N THR A 193 16.12 4.98 -11.88
CA THR A 193 16.86 3.94 -12.60
C THR A 193 18.01 4.44 -13.48
N ALA A 194 19.22 3.99 -13.16
CA ALA A 194 20.30 3.90 -14.13
C ALA A 194 20.16 2.58 -14.92
N ALA A 195 19.99 2.68 -16.24
CA ALA A 195 20.45 1.66 -17.19
C ALA A 195 21.22 2.37 -18.32
N PRO A 196 22.39 1.84 -18.74
CA PRO A 196 23.36 2.58 -19.54
C PRO A 196 23.23 2.35 -21.05
N ALA A 197 23.90 3.27 -21.78
CA ALA A 197 24.34 3.26 -23.17
C ALA A 197 23.41 3.90 -24.22
N ALA A 198 23.58 5.21 -24.45
CA ALA A 198 24.24 5.74 -25.65
C ALA A 198 24.41 7.27 -25.60
N ALA A 199 25.65 7.73 -25.82
CA ALA A 199 26.07 9.01 -26.40
C ALA A 199 25.55 10.37 -25.85
N ALA A 200 26.49 11.07 -25.18
CA ALA A 200 26.83 12.50 -25.32
C ALA A 200 25.75 13.60 -25.17
N ALA A 201 25.78 14.31 -24.03
CA ALA A 201 25.90 15.78 -23.93
C ALA A 201 26.01 16.19 -22.43
N PRO A 202 26.96 17.04 -22.01
CA PRO A 202 26.95 17.58 -20.65
C PRO A 202 25.86 18.64 -20.52
N ALA A 203 24.94 18.45 -19.58
CA ALA A 203 23.97 19.45 -19.16
C ALA A 203 24.64 20.55 -18.30
N PRO A 204 24.14 21.80 -18.35
CA PRO A 204 24.81 22.98 -17.82
C PRO A 204 24.81 23.01 -16.29
N ALA A 205 25.92 23.45 -15.71
CA ALA A 205 26.05 23.70 -14.28
C ALA A 205 25.18 24.90 -13.88
N ALA A 206 24.38 24.71 -12.83
CA ALA A 206 23.56 25.73 -12.20
C ALA A 206 24.41 26.96 -11.82
N ARG A 207 23.96 28.14 -12.26
CA ARG A 207 24.54 29.42 -11.86
C ARG A 207 24.02 29.81 -10.49
N ALA A 208 24.93 30.20 -9.61
CA ALA A 208 24.59 30.94 -8.41
C ALA A 208 24.17 32.36 -8.79
N ASP A 209 23.11 32.84 -8.16
CA ASP A 209 22.50 34.16 -8.32
C ASP A 209 23.52 35.28 -8.01
N VAL A 210 24.29 35.68 -9.01
CA VAL A 210 25.21 36.83 -8.94
C VAL A 210 24.81 37.81 -10.02
N GLU A 211 24.55 39.07 -9.64
CA GLU A 211 24.13 40.13 -10.57
C GLU A 211 25.05 40.23 -11.81
N ASP A 212 24.42 40.19 -12.98
CA ASP A 212 25.06 40.32 -14.30
C ASP A 212 25.69 41.69 -14.53
N ALA A 213 26.68 41.74 -15.41
CA ALA A 213 27.31 43.00 -15.78
C ALA A 213 26.26 43.90 -16.48
N PRO A 214 26.15 45.20 -16.12
CA PRO A 214 25.11 46.09 -16.66
C PRO A 214 25.17 46.25 -18.18
N ALA A 215 26.35 46.03 -18.78
CA ALA A 215 26.52 46.04 -20.23
C ALA A 215 25.93 44.80 -20.93
N ALA A 216 25.93 43.65 -20.26
CA ALA A 216 25.33 42.40 -20.75
C ALA A 216 23.80 42.44 -20.65
N LYS A 217 23.27 42.94 -19.52
CA LYS A 217 21.82 43.18 -19.36
C LYS A 217 21.24 44.08 -20.46
N LYS A 218 21.99 45.11 -20.89
CA LYS A 218 21.55 46.02 -21.96
C LYS A 218 21.55 45.35 -23.34
N ALA A 219 22.58 44.55 -23.65
CA ALA A 219 22.67 43.80 -24.92
C ALA A 219 21.60 42.70 -25.02
N MET A 220 21.35 41.98 -23.92
CA MET A 220 20.30 40.97 -23.84
C MET A 220 18.89 41.57 -23.98
N ALA A 221 18.64 42.75 -23.40
CA ALA A 221 17.36 43.44 -23.54
C ALA A 221 17.10 43.94 -24.98
N GLU A 222 18.13 44.36 -25.72
CA GLU A 222 17.98 44.74 -27.14
C GLU A 222 17.83 43.54 -28.07
N ALA A 223 18.41 42.39 -27.71
CA ALA A 223 18.27 41.13 -28.44
C ALA A 223 17.05 40.29 -28.04
N GLY A 224 16.33 40.68 -26.96
CA GLY A 224 15.16 39.98 -26.45
C GLY A 224 15.47 38.63 -25.77
N LEU A 225 16.68 38.45 -25.24
CA LEU A 225 17.16 37.20 -24.63
C LEU A 225 17.15 37.29 -23.09
N SER A 226 16.84 36.18 -22.42
CA SER A 226 16.83 36.10 -20.95
C SER A 226 18.16 35.58 -20.39
N ALA A 227 18.51 35.94 -19.15
CA ALA A 227 19.76 35.51 -18.50
C ALA A 227 19.89 33.98 -18.35
N THR A 228 18.79 33.25 -18.47
CA THR A 228 18.75 31.78 -18.45
C THR A 228 19.12 31.15 -19.80
N GLU A 229 19.07 31.93 -20.88
CA GLU A 229 19.30 31.48 -22.26
C GLU A 229 20.73 31.77 -22.73
N VAL A 230 21.43 32.68 -22.03
CA VAL A 230 22.76 33.15 -22.41
C VAL A 230 23.80 32.56 -21.48
N THR A 231 24.79 31.86 -22.05
CA THR A 231 25.85 31.20 -21.27
C THR A 231 27.01 32.16 -20.98
N GLY A 232 26.79 33.17 -20.16
CA GLY A 232 27.82 33.91 -19.41
C GLY A 232 29.11 33.16 -19.04
N THR A 233 30.20 33.62 -19.63
CA THR A 233 31.57 33.13 -19.47
C THR A 233 32.37 33.88 -18.40
N GLY A 234 31.73 34.78 -17.66
CA GLY A 234 32.37 35.56 -16.60
C GLY A 234 32.75 34.74 -15.36
N LYS A 235 33.59 35.33 -14.50
CA LYS A 235 33.96 34.74 -13.21
C LYS A 235 32.69 34.44 -12.40
N ASP A 236 32.57 33.19 -11.91
CA ASP A 236 31.39 32.65 -11.24
C ASP A 236 30.13 32.50 -12.12
N GLY A 237 30.28 32.48 -13.45
CA GLY A 237 29.18 32.28 -14.40
C GLY A 237 28.43 33.55 -14.81
N ARG A 238 28.95 34.74 -14.49
CA ARG A 238 28.29 36.00 -14.84
C ARG A 238 28.21 36.22 -16.36
N ILE A 239 27.10 36.77 -16.85
CA ILE A 239 26.97 37.15 -18.27
C ILE A 239 27.73 38.45 -18.55
N MET A 240 28.62 38.41 -19.55
CA MET A 240 29.40 39.54 -20.03
C MET A 240 28.83 40.05 -21.36
N LYS A 241 29.27 41.23 -21.82
CA LYS A 241 28.74 41.85 -23.06
C LYS A 241 29.06 41.05 -24.33
N GLU A 242 30.05 40.18 -24.26
CA GLU A 242 30.53 39.36 -25.39
C GLU A 242 29.78 38.02 -25.54
N ASP A 243 28.95 37.66 -24.56
CA ASP A 243 28.01 36.51 -24.58
C ASP A 243 26.62 36.94 -25.06
#